data_AF-A0A916CJW1-F1
#
_entry.id   AF-A0A916CJW1-F1
#
_cell.length_a   1.000
_cell.length_b   1.000
_cell.length_c   1.000
_cell.angle_alpha   90.00
_cell.angle_beta   90.00
_cell.angle_gamma   90.00
#
_symmetry.space_group_name_H-M   'P 1'
#
loop_
_entity.id
_entity.type
_entity.pdbx_description
1 polymer ?
#
loop_
_entity_poly.entity_id
_entity_poly.type
_entity_poly.pdbx_seq_one_letter_code
_entity_poly.pdbx_strand_id
1 'polypeptide(L)'
;MYIIVIGGGKVGYYLTKTLLNQEHEVLVIEKDKRKCEVLTAELGGIVQRGDGTDSLVMEEAGMMRADLVIAVTGDDEDNLMICQMAKKKFSVKRAI
;
A
#
# COMPACT_ATOMS: atom_id res chain seq x y z
N MET A 1 13.35 5.55 -1.18
CA MET A 1 12.81 4.23 -1.58
C MET A 1 11.38 4.45 -2.04
N TYR A 2 10.90 3.63 -2.98
CA TYR A 2 9.48 3.58 -3.29
C TYR A 2 8.79 2.50 -2.46
N ILE A 3 7.83 2.91 -1.64
CA ILE A 3 7.16 2.04 -0.66
C ILE A 3 5.66 2.05 -0.94
N ILE A 4 5.06 0.87 -1.00
CA ILE A 4 3.61 0.73 -1.12
C ILE A 4 3.06 0.20 0.20
N VAL A 5 2.12 0.95 0.78
CA VAL A 5 1.37 0.54 1.96
C VAL A 5 -0.03 0.12 1.53
N ILE A 6 -0.44 -1.10 1.84
CA ILE A 6 -1.74 -1.64 1.47
C ILE A 6 -2.56 -1.80 2.74
N GLY A 7 -3.68 -1.06 2.80
CA GLY A 7 -4.48 -0.88 4.01
C GLY A 7 -4.25 0.49 4.65
N GLY A 8 -5.25 1.35 4.57
CA GLY A 8 -5.27 2.70 5.11
C GLY A 8 -5.91 2.80 6.51
N GLY A 9 -5.89 1.70 7.27
CA GLY A 9 -6.33 1.71 8.67
C GLY A 9 -5.42 2.54 9.58
N LYS A 10 -5.66 2.48 10.89
CA LYS A 10 -4.87 3.25 11.88
C LYS A 10 -3.36 3.01 11.73
N VAL A 11 -2.95 1.74 11.59
CA VAL A 11 -1.54 1.38 11.43
C VAL A 11 -0.98 1.94 10.12
N GLY A 12 -1.64 1.68 8.98
CA GLY A 12 -1.20 2.17 7.67
C GLY A 12 -1.09 3.69 7.60
N TYR A 13 -2.01 4.43 8.21
CA TYR A 13 -1.95 5.89 8.28
C TYR A 13 -0.71 6.42 9.02
N TYR A 14 -0.48 5.96 10.25
CA TYR A 14 0.66 6.44 11.04
C TYR A 14 2.00 5.97 10.45
N LEU A 15 2.03 4.76 9.90
CA LEU A 15 3.17 4.25 9.16
C LEU A 15 3.47 5.14 7.95
N THR A 16 2.46 5.45 7.14
CA THR A 16 2.61 6.33 5.96
C THR A 16 3.17 7.69 6.36
N LYS A 17 2.60 8.34 7.39
CA LYS A 17 3.14 9.61 7.91
C LYS A 17 4.61 9.52 8.33
N THR A 18 4.98 8.42 9.00
CA THR A 18 6.37 8.20 9.44
C THR A 18 7.30 8.06 8.24
N LEU A 19 6.91 7.27 7.24
CA LEU A 19 7.71 7.06 6.02
C LEU A 19 7.86 8.34 5.19
N LEU A 20 6.80 9.14 5.08
CA LEU A 20 6.84 10.45 4.43
C LEU A 20 7.80 11.41 5.15
N ASN A 21 7.77 11.44 6.49
CA ASN A 21 8.70 12.24 7.30
C ASN A 21 10.17 11.78 7.15
N GLN A 22 10.39 10.53 6.73
CA GLN A 22 11.70 9.98 6.40
C GLN A 22 12.08 10.20 4.93
N GLU A 23 11.36 11.07 4.21
CA GLU A 23 11.59 11.44 2.81
C GLU A 23 11.51 10.25 1.85
N HIS A 24 10.71 9.23 2.18
CA HIS A 24 10.39 8.15 1.26
C HIS A 24 9.26 8.52 0.31
N GLU A 25 9.30 7.96 -0.90
CA GLU A 25 8.18 8.03 -1.83
C GLU A 25 7.19 6.94 -1.44
N VAL A 26 5.98 7.32 -1.05
CA VAL A 26 4.98 6.39 -0.52
C VAL A 26 3.70 6.47 -1.35
N LEU A 27 3.11 5.31 -1.64
CA LEU A 27 1.76 5.19 -2.17
C LEU A 27 0.92 4.33 -1.21
N VAL A 28 -0.30 4.75 -0.93
CA VAL A 28 -1.26 4.00 -0.11
C VAL A 28 -2.36 3.43 -0.97
N ILE A 29 -2.64 2.14 -0.85
CA ILE A 29 -3.81 1.49 -1.46
C ILE A 29 -4.87 1.26 -0.40
N GLU A 30 -6.09 1.77 -0.61
CA GLU A 30 -7.23 1.56 0.29
C GLU A 30 -8.50 1.19 -0.49
N LYS A 31 -9.14 0.09 -0.07
CA LYS A 31 -10.32 -0.49 -0.73
C LYS A 31 -11.61 0.24 -0.36
N ASP A 32 -11.75 0.62 0.91
CA ASP A 32 -12.93 1.30 1.41
C ASP A 32 -12.95 2.75 0.90
N LYS A 33 -14.01 3.08 0.15
CA LYS A 33 -14.17 4.40 -0.46
C LYS A 33 -14.14 5.53 0.57
N ARG A 34 -14.80 5.37 1.71
CA ARG A 34 -14.89 6.43 2.72
C ARG A 34 -13.54 6.65 3.40
N LYS A 35 -12.83 5.57 3.74
CA LYS A 35 -11.46 5.67 4.29
C LYS A 35 -10.51 6.29 3.28
N CYS A 36 -10.58 5.88 2.02
CA CYS A 36 -9.77 6.47 0.96
C CYS A 36 -9.99 7.98 0.87
N GLU A 37 -11.24 8.45 0.84
CA GLU A 37 -11.56 9.89 0.80
C GLU A 37 -10.97 10.67 1.99
N VAL A 38 -11.09 10.11 3.20
CA VAL A 38 -10.49 10.69 4.42
C VAL A 38 -8.97 10.74 4.32
N LEU A 39 -8.34 9.65 3.87
CA LEU A 39 -6.88 9.59 3.72
C LEU A 39 -6.39 10.55 2.63
N THR A 40 -7.10 10.66 1.50
CA THR A 40 -6.75 11.61 0.43
C THR A 40 -6.83 13.05 0.92
N ALA A 41 -7.81 13.39 1.78
CA ALA A 41 -7.89 14.72 2.38
C ALA A 41 -6.71 15.02 3.33
N GLU A 42 -6.21 14.01 4.05
CA GLU A 42 -5.16 14.14 5.05
C GLU A 42 -3.72 14.01 4.49
N LEU A 43 -3.54 13.14 3.49
CA LEU A 43 -2.24 12.74 2.94
C LEU A 43 -2.03 13.25 1.51
N GLY A 44 -3.08 13.74 0.85
CA GLY A 44 -3.03 14.24 -0.52
C GLY A 44 -3.10 13.15 -1.59
N GLY A 45 -2.48 13.43 -2.75
CA GLY A 45 -2.58 12.60 -3.96
C GLY A 45 -1.81 11.28 -3.94
N ILE A 46 -1.30 10.85 -2.79
CA ILE A 46 -0.54 9.59 -2.64
C ILE A 46 -1.43 8.39 -2.31
N VAL A 47 -2.75 8.59 -2.28
CA VAL A 47 -3.73 7.56 -1.92
C VAL A 47 -4.48 7.12 -3.17
N GLN A 48 -4.37 5.83 -3.48
CA GLN A 48 -5.08 5.17 -4.57
C GLN A 48 -6.20 4.31 -3.99
N ARG A 49 -7.42 4.48 -4.54
CA ARG A 49 -8.53 3.61 -4.22
C ARG A 49 -8.39 2.29 -4.98
N GLY A 50 -8.42 1.16 -4.29
CA GLY A 50 -8.39 -0.15 -4.93
C GLY A 50 -8.26 -1.30 -3.95
N ASP A 51 -8.50 -2.52 -4.44
CA ASP A 51 -8.27 -3.75 -3.69
C ASP A 51 -6.80 -4.19 -3.83
N GLY A 52 -6.11 -4.36 -2.70
CA GLY A 52 -4.71 -4.80 -2.70
C GLY A 52 -4.49 -6.23 -3.20
N THR A 53 -5.55 -7.04 -3.26
CA THR A 53 -5.52 -8.40 -3.81
C THR A 53 -5.74 -8.43 -5.33
N ASP A 54 -6.15 -7.30 -5.93
CA ASP A 54 -6.33 -7.18 -7.37
C ASP A 54 -4.99 -6.83 -8.02
N SER A 55 -4.55 -7.72 -8.90
CA SER A 55 -3.26 -7.57 -9.57
C SER A 55 -3.20 -6.36 -10.52
N LEU A 56 -4.33 -5.91 -11.07
CA LEU A 56 -4.38 -4.70 -11.90
C LEU A 56 -4.17 -3.46 -11.05
N VAL A 57 -4.80 -3.39 -9.87
CA VAL A 57 -4.59 -2.31 -8.89
C VAL A 57 -3.12 -2.24 -8.47
N MET A 58 -2.49 -3.40 -8.22
CA MET A 58 -1.07 -3.49 -7.90
C MET A 58 -0.18 -2.99 -9.06
N GLU A 59 -0.51 -3.35 -10.31
CA GLU A 59 0.21 -2.88 -11.49
C GLU A 59 0.13 -1.36 -11.66
N GLU A 60 -1.07 -0.79 -11.55
CA GLU A 60 -1.32 0.66 -11.59
C GLU A 60 -0.58 1.41 -10.47
N ALA A 61 -0.50 0.80 -9.28
CA ALA A 61 0.26 1.31 -8.15
C ALA A 61 1.79 1.24 -8.35
N GLY A 62 2.27 0.69 -9.47
CA GLY A 62 3.69 0.59 -9.77
C GLY A 62 4.42 -0.46 -8.91
N MET A 63 3.76 -1.57 -8.58
CA MET A 63 4.34 -2.61 -7.72
C MET A 63 5.72 -3.11 -8.18
N MET A 64 5.97 -3.17 -9.50
CA MET A 64 7.26 -3.63 -10.05
C MET A 64 8.47 -2.75 -9.69
N ARG A 65 8.26 -1.45 -9.40
CA ARG A 65 9.35 -0.55 -8.99
C ARG A 65 9.45 -0.40 -7.47
N ALA A 66 8.57 -1.05 -6.70
CA ALA A 66 8.55 -0.95 -5.25
C ALA A 66 9.77 -1.65 -4.64
N ASP A 67 10.45 -0.94 -3.75
CA ASP A 67 11.53 -1.52 -2.93
C ASP A 67 10.94 -2.32 -1.76
N LEU A 68 9.79 -1.87 -1.25
CA LEU A 68 9.11 -2.43 -0.09
C LEU A 68 7.58 -2.35 -0.26
N VAL A 69 6.92 -3.44 0.07
CA VAL A 69 5.46 -3.52 0.22
C VAL A 69 5.13 -3.86 1.66
N ILE A 70 4.16 -3.16 2.23
CA ILE A 70 3.69 -3.38 3.61
C ILE A 70 2.19 -3.62 3.57
N ALA A 71 1.76 -4.85 3.85
CA ALA A 71 0.36 -5.23 3.93
C ALA A 71 -0.13 -5.13 5.37
N VAL A 72 -0.88 -4.08 5.65
CA VAL A 72 -1.42 -3.74 6.99
C VAL A 72 -2.93 -3.56 6.91
N THR A 73 -3.57 -4.46 6.18
CA THR A 73 -5.03 -4.58 6.17
C THR A 73 -5.51 -5.19 7.49
N GLY A 74 -6.83 -5.22 7.69
CA GLY A 74 -7.44 -5.89 8.85
C GLY A 74 -7.67 -7.40 8.66
N ASP A 75 -7.24 -7.96 7.53
CA ASP A 75 -7.45 -9.35 7.14
C ASP A 75 -6.11 -10.04 6.86
N ASP A 76 -5.80 -11.07 7.64
CA ASP A 76 -4.53 -11.79 7.54
C ASP A 76 -4.40 -12.60 6.24
N GLU A 77 -5.52 -13.05 5.67
CA GLU A 77 -5.53 -13.77 4.39
C GLU A 77 -5.18 -12.82 3.24
N ASP A 78 -5.78 -11.63 3.23
CA ASP A 78 -5.43 -10.57 2.28
C ASP A 78 -3.95 -10.19 2.42
N ASN A 79 -3.45 -9.98 3.64
CA ASN A 79 -2.04 -9.63 3.89
C ASN A 79 -1.09 -10.69 3.34
N LEU A 80 -1.38 -11.97 3.58
CA LEU A 80 -0.58 -13.08 3.06
C LEU A 80 -0.61 -13.12 1.52
N MET A 81 -1.79 -12.95 0.92
CA MET A 81 -1.96 -12.94 -0.54
C MET A 81 -1.20 -11.79 -1.19
N ILE A 82 -1.37 -10.57 -0.67
CA ILE A 82 -0.65 -9.37 -1.11
C ILE A 82 0.87 -9.59 -1.09
N CYS A 83 1.40 -10.07 0.04
CA CYS A 83 2.83 -10.31 0.20
C CYS A 83 3.35 -11.40 -0.74
N GLN A 84 2.56 -12.46 -0.99
CA GLN A 84 2.93 -13.49 -1.97
C GLN A 84 2.92 -12.94 -3.40
N MET A 85 1.92 -12.15 -3.78
CA MET A 85 1.83 -11.55 -5.12
C MET A 85 2.98 -10.55 -5.34
N ALA A 86 3.26 -9.68 -4.37
CA ALA A 86 4.37 -8.74 -4.41
C ALA A 86 5.71 -9.46 -4.70
N LYS A 87 5.99 -10.56 -4.00
CA LYS A 87 7.23 -11.32 -4.20
C LYS A 87 7.23 -12.17 -5.47
N LYS A 88 6.16 -12.93 -5.75
CA LYS A 88 6.16 -13.95 -6.81
C LYS A 88 5.81 -13.39 -8.18
N LYS A 89 4.88 -12.41 -8.25
CA LYS A 89 4.43 -11.81 -9.52
C LYS A 89 5.24 -10.56 -9.86
N PHE A 90 5.52 -9.72 -8.86
CA PHE A 90 6.14 -8.40 -9.08
C PHE A 90 7.62 -8.32 -8.70
N SER A 91 8.20 -9.41 -8.18
CA SER A 91 9.61 -9.48 -7.80
C SER A 91 10.06 -8.39 -6.82
N VAL A 92 9.15 -7.91 -5.97
CA VAL A 92 9.44 -6.90 -4.94
C VAL A 92 10.46 -7.49 -3.96
N LYS A 93 11.53 -6.74 -3.69
CA LYS A 93 12.65 -7.20 -2.85
C LYS A 93 12.20 -7.56 -1.43
N ARG A 94 11.30 -6.76 -0.86
CA ARG A 94 10.79 -6.96 0.50
C ARG A 94 9.28 -6.75 0.54
N ALA A 95 8.57 -7.72 1.10
CA ALA A 95 7.15 -7.62 1.42
C ALA A 95 6.97 -8.09 2.86
N ILE A 96 6.23 -7.31 3.66
CA ILE A 96 5.96 -7.52 5.08
C ILE A 96 4.47 -7.43 5.31
#